data_AF-A0A2D7Q3N7-F1
#
_entry.id   AF-A0A2D7Q3N7-F1
#
_cell.length_a   1.000
_cell.length_b   1.000
_cell.length_c   1.000
_cell.angle_alpha   90.00
_cell.angle_beta   90.00
_cell.angle_gamma   90.00
#
_symmetry.space_group_name_H-M   'P 1'
#
loop_
_entity.id
_entity.type
_entity.pdbx_description
1 polymer ?
#
loop_
_entity_poly.entity_id
_entity_poly.type
_entity_poly.pdbx_seq_one_letter_code
_entity_poly.pdbx_strand_id
1 'polypeptide(L)'
;MNIFIQKKNIIKLIYSNNKKIVSQLLTFLIFVNPKKINIIKNLIEFIKEADIPKFPINAEYLINEFKLVEGKELGKALKKIEKHWIENSFVIDEKEIKNIFKF
;
A
#
# COMPACT_ATOMS: atom_id res chain seq x y z
N MET A 1 24.67 2.52 -0.38
CA MET A 1 23.20 2.69 -0.42
C MET A 1 22.53 1.43 0.15
N ASN A 2 22.09 1.48 1.42
CA ASN A 2 21.49 0.34 2.11
C ASN A 2 19.97 0.30 1.86
N ILE A 3 19.57 -0.01 0.62
CA ILE A 3 18.17 -0.25 0.30
C ILE A 3 17.84 -1.66 0.83
N PHE A 4 17.37 -1.74 2.08
CA PHE A 4 16.70 -2.94 2.59
C PHE A 4 15.32 -3.02 1.95
N ILE A 5 15.23 -3.61 0.76
CA ILE A 5 13.96 -3.92 0.12
C ILE A 5 13.32 -5.09 0.87
N GLN A 6 12.50 -4.78 1.86
CA GLN A 6 11.70 -5.77 2.57
C GLN A 6 10.44 -6.09 1.75
N LYS A 7 9.97 -7.34 1.81
CA LYS A 7 8.73 -7.79 1.14
C LYS A 7 7.54 -6.86 1.43
N LYS A 8 7.40 -6.39 2.67
CA LYS A 8 6.35 -5.43 3.06
C LYS A 8 6.37 -4.13 2.24
N ASN A 9 7.56 -3.60 1.94
CA ASN A 9 7.71 -2.37 1.14
C ASN A 9 7.41 -2.64 -0.34
N ILE A 10 7.71 -3.85 -0.83
CA ILE A 10 7.32 -4.29 -2.17
C ILE A 10 5.79 -4.33 -2.31
N ILE A 11 5.07 -4.88 -1.34
CA ILE A 11 3.60 -4.88 -1.38
C ILE A 11 3.05 -3.45 -1.43
N LYS A 12 3.58 -2.52 -0.62
CA LYS A 12 3.20 -1.09 -0.69
C LYS A 12 3.46 -0.48 -2.07
N LEU A 13 4.62 -0.76 -2.68
CA LEU A 13 4.93 -0.27 -4.03
C LEU A 13 4.00 -0.86 -5.09
N ILE A 14 3.65 -2.15 -4.98
CA ILE A 14 2.70 -2.78 -5.89
C ILE A 14 1.32 -2.16 -5.73
N TYR A 15 0.86 -1.94 -4.49
CA TYR A 15 -0.45 -1.34 -4.21
C TYR A 15 -0.60 0.04 -4.87
N SER A 16 0.42 0.90 -4.74
CA SER A 16 0.43 2.23 -5.37
C SER A 16 0.65 2.21 -6.89
N ASN A 17 1.03 1.05 -7.45
CA ASN A 17 1.34 0.89 -8.87
C ASN A 17 0.74 -0.43 -9.38
N ASN A 18 1.52 -1.24 -10.08
CA ASN A 18 1.15 -2.61 -10.43
C ASN A 18 2.38 -3.51 -10.42
N LYS A 19 2.15 -4.83 -10.38
CA LYS A 19 3.21 -5.85 -10.32
C LYS A 19 4.25 -5.69 -11.43
N LYS A 20 3.82 -5.31 -12.65
CA LYS A 20 4.67 -5.18 -13.83
C LYS A 20 5.67 -4.03 -13.66
N ILE A 21 5.20 -2.85 -13.27
CA ILE A 21 6.05 -1.66 -13.06
C ILE A 21 7.09 -1.94 -11.97
N VAL A 22 6.67 -2.52 -10.84
CA VAL A 22 7.60 -2.82 -9.73
C VAL A 22 8.64 -3.87 -10.15
N SER A 23 8.23 -4.90 -10.90
CA SER A 23 9.17 -5.92 -11.42
C SER A 23 10.18 -5.35 -12.42
N GLN A 24 9.75 -4.43 -13.28
CA GLN A 24 10.63 -3.73 -14.23
C GLN A 24 11.64 -2.84 -13.48
N LEU A 25 11.19 -2.12 -12.45
CA LEU A 25 12.07 -1.32 -11.60
C LEU A 25 13.12 -2.20 -10.88
N LEU A 26 12.70 -3.34 -10.31
CA LEU A 26 13.62 -4.29 -9.70
C LEU A 26 14.63 -4.84 -10.73
N THR A 27 14.17 -5.17 -11.93
CA THR A 27 15.06 -5.62 -13.02
C THR A 27 16.09 -4.55 -13.37
N PHE A 28 15.68 -3.28 -13.46
CA PHE A 28 16.60 -2.16 -13.65
C PHE A 28 17.63 -2.05 -12.52
N LEU A 29 17.22 -2.25 -11.27
CA LEU A 29 18.12 -2.20 -10.11
C LEU A 29 19.22 -3.29 -10.13
N ILE A 30 19.03 -4.39 -10.87
CA ILE A 30 20.09 -5.39 -11.08
C ILE A 30 21.27 -4.77 -11.83
N PHE A 31 21.01 -3.98 -12.87
CA PHE A 31 22.07 -3.32 -13.65
C PHE A 31 22.80 -2.24 -12.85
N VAL A 32 22.07 -1.54 -11.97
CA VAL A 32 22.67 -0.53 -11.07
C VAL A 32 23.45 -1.17 -9.93
N ASN A 33 23.00 -2.33 -9.42
CA ASN A 33 23.62 -3.02 -8.29
C ASN A 33 23.82 -4.53 -8.55
N PRO A 34 24.73 -4.93 -9.46
CA PRO A 34 24.88 -6.33 -9.87
C PRO A 34 25.17 -7.29 -8.71
N LYS A 35 25.90 -6.83 -7.68
CA LYS A 35 26.20 -7.60 -6.46
C LYS A 35 24.96 -8.08 -5.69
N LYS A 36 23.79 -7.47 -5.90
CA LYS A 36 22.53 -7.81 -5.23
C LYS A 36 21.58 -8.64 -6.09
N ILE A 37 22.03 -9.15 -7.23
CA ILE A 37 21.19 -9.86 -8.22
C ILE A 37 20.32 -10.96 -7.61
N ASN A 38 20.87 -11.82 -6.74
CA ASN A 38 20.13 -12.93 -6.14
C ASN A 38 18.99 -12.42 -5.23
N ILE A 39 19.27 -11.40 -4.42
CA ILE A 39 18.25 -10.77 -3.55
C ILE A 39 17.12 -10.17 -4.40
N ILE A 40 17.48 -9.48 -5.49
CA ILE A 40 16.51 -8.84 -6.38
C ILE A 40 15.68 -9.87 -7.15
N LYS A 41 16.29 -10.95 -7.65
CA LYS A 41 15.57 -12.06 -8.30
C LYS A 41 14.55 -12.70 -7.36
N ASN A 42 14.93 -12.99 -6.11
CA ASN A 42 14.01 -13.53 -5.11
C ASN A 42 12.81 -12.60 -4.84
N LEU A 43 13.03 -11.28 -4.89
CA LEU A 43 11.95 -10.30 -4.76
C LEU A 43 11.04 -10.30 -5.99
N ILE A 44 11.58 -10.41 -7.21
CA ILE A 44 10.78 -10.52 -8.43
C ILE A 44 9.92 -11.79 -8.42
N GLU A 45 10.45 -12.92 -7.94
CA GLU A 45 9.68 -14.15 -7.74
C GLU A 45 8.57 -13.96 -6.72
N PHE A 46 8.87 -13.32 -5.58
CA PHE A 46 7.86 -12.95 -4.60
C PHE A 46 6.73 -12.09 -5.19
N ILE A 47 7.02 -11.14 -6.09
CA ILE A 47 5.99 -10.28 -6.72
C ILE A 47 4.96 -11.09 -7.51
N LYS A 48 5.38 -12.19 -8.17
CA LYS A 48 4.47 -13.02 -8.98
C LYS A 48 3.36 -13.60 -8.11
N GLU A 49 3.74 -14.18 -6.99
CA GLU A 49 2.84 -14.84 -6.03
C GLU A 49 2.24 -13.87 -4.98
N ALA A 50 2.69 -12.61 -4.95
CA ALA A 50 2.25 -11.67 -3.93
C ALA A 50 0.75 -11.37 -4.03
N ASP A 51 0.01 -11.66 -2.96
CA ASP A 51 -1.36 -11.18 -2.78
C ASP A 51 -1.36 -9.72 -2.35
N ILE A 52 -2.15 -8.92 -3.06
CA ILE A 52 -2.27 -7.48 -2.80
C ILE A 52 -3.53 -7.26 -1.96
N PRO A 53 -3.41 -6.69 -0.75
CA PRO A 53 -4.55 -6.39 0.10
C PRO A 53 -5.54 -5.48 -0.63
N LYS A 54 -6.84 -5.75 -0.42
CA LYS A 54 -7.92 -4.88 -0.90
C LYS A 54 -8.31 -3.92 0.22
N PHE A 55 -8.46 -2.65 -0.10
CA PHE A 55 -8.87 -1.65 0.89
C PHE A 55 -10.26 -2.00 1.45
N PRO A 56 -10.41 -2.19 2.78
CA PRO A 56 -11.63 -2.76 3.35
C PRO A 56 -12.72 -1.72 3.61
N ILE A 57 -12.41 -0.42 3.52
CA ILE A 57 -13.32 0.65 3.88
C ILE A 57 -13.98 1.23 2.62
N ASN A 58 -15.31 1.26 2.60
CA ASN A 58 -16.08 1.83 1.50
C ASN A 58 -16.79 3.15 1.92
N ALA A 59 -17.39 3.82 0.95
CA ALA A 59 -18.11 5.07 1.16
C ALA A 59 -19.31 4.91 2.11
N GLU A 60 -20.08 3.83 1.95
CA GLU A 60 -21.28 3.54 2.74
C GLU A 60 -20.99 3.43 4.24
N TYR A 61 -19.91 2.73 4.61
CA TYR A 61 -19.44 2.63 5.98
C TYR A 61 -19.21 4.02 6.61
N LEU A 62 -18.54 4.92 5.88
CA LEU A 62 -18.24 6.26 6.37
C LEU A 62 -19.49 7.14 6.50
N ILE A 63 -20.47 6.97 5.60
CA ILE A 63 -21.74 7.69 5.68
C ILE A 63 -22.54 7.21 6.91
N ASN A 64 -22.60 5.90 7.13
CA ASN A 64 -23.42 5.31 8.18
C ASN A 64 -22.85 5.55 9.58
N GLU A 65 -21.56 5.26 9.77
CA GLU A 65 -20.89 5.29 11.08
C GLU A 65 -20.44 6.70 11.49
N PHE A 66 -20.07 7.54 10.52
CA PHE A 66 -19.48 8.87 10.79
C PHE A 66 -20.33 10.04 10.28
N LYS A 67 -21.52 9.76 9.73
CA LYS A 67 -22.46 10.77 9.19
C LYS A 67 -21.81 11.71 8.18
N LEU A 68 -20.83 11.21 7.43
CA LEU A 68 -20.20 11.96 6.35
C LEU A 68 -21.16 12.09 5.17
N VAL A 69 -21.15 13.26 4.53
CA VAL A 69 -21.97 13.54 3.34
C VAL A 69 -21.18 13.20 2.09
N GLU A 70 -21.86 12.66 1.08
CA GLU A 70 -21.28 12.39 -0.23
C GLU A 70 -20.61 13.64 -0.85
N GLY A 71 -19.57 13.40 -1.64
CA GLY A 71 -18.85 14.43 -2.37
C GLY A 71 -17.38 14.51 -1.98
N LYS A 72 -16.81 15.71 -2.13
CA LYS A 72 -15.36 15.92 -2.07
C LYS A 72 -14.75 15.57 -0.70
N GLU A 73 -15.47 15.86 0.38
CA GLU A 73 -15.00 15.58 1.73
C GLU A 73 -14.99 14.08 2.04
N LEU A 74 -16.00 13.32 1.60
CA LEU A 74 -15.99 11.85 1.69
C LEU A 74 -14.82 11.23 0.90
N GLY A 75 -14.55 11.73 -0.31
CA GLY A 75 -13.40 11.29 -1.10
C GLY A 75 -12.05 11.59 -0.43
N LYS A 76 -11.91 12.76 0.22
CA LYS A 76 -10.72 13.10 1.01
C LYS A 76 -10.57 12.20 2.24
N ALA A 77 -11.68 11.92 2.92
CA ALA A 77 -11.73 11.02 4.06
C ALA A 77 -11.23 9.61 3.67
N LEU A 78 -11.80 9.02 2.61
CA LEU A 78 -11.37 7.72 2.08
C LEU A 78 -9.86 7.70 1.78
N LYS A 79 -9.34 8.70 1.06
CA LYS A 79 -7.90 8.79 0.75
C LYS A 79 -7.02 8.88 1.99
N LYS A 80 -7.47 9.60 3.02
CA LYS A 80 -6.71 9.74 4.27
C LYS A 80 -6.64 8.41 5.03
N ILE A 81 -7.75 7.69 5.10
CA ILE A 81 -7.84 6.36 5.71
C ILE A 81 -6.97 5.36 4.93
N GLU A 82 -7.10 5.33 3.60
CA GLU A 82 -6.33 4.44 2.73
C GLU A 82 -4.82 4.66 2.90
N LYS A 83 -4.38 5.92 2.94
CA LYS A 83 -2.98 6.25 3.22
C LYS A 83 -2.51 5.70 4.57
N HIS A 84 -3.28 5.91 5.63
CA HIS A 84 -2.95 5.41 6.96
C HIS A 84 -2.88 3.87 6.97
N TRP A 85 -3.84 3.21 6.34
CA TRP A 85 -3.90 1.76 6.21
C TRP A 85 -2.64 1.20 5.49
N ILE A 86 -2.20 1.81 4.40
CA ILE A 86 -0.95 1.42 3.70
C ILE A 86 0.27 1.66 4.59
N GLU A 87 0.34 2.79 5.29
CA GLU A 87 1.43 3.14 6.19
C GLU A 87 1.53 2.12 7.34
N ASN A 88 0.39 1.72 7.89
CA ASN A 88 0.27 0.74 8.98
C ASN A 88 0.25 -0.73 8.51
N SER A 89 0.89 -1.01 7.37
CA SER A 89 1.06 -2.38 6.84
C SER A 89 -0.24 -3.12 6.54
N PHE A 90 -1.22 -2.39 6.02
CA PHE A 90 -2.53 -2.91 5.63
C PHE A 90 -3.37 -3.43 6.80
N VAL A 91 -3.12 -2.89 7.99
CA VAL A 91 -3.94 -3.08 9.19
C VAL A 91 -4.66 -1.77 9.47
N ILE A 92 -5.96 -1.84 9.72
CA ILE A 92 -6.74 -0.71 10.21
C ILE A 92 -7.90 -1.21 11.07
N ASP A 93 -8.17 -0.52 12.18
CA ASP A 93 -9.36 -0.73 12.99
C ASP A 93 -10.26 0.52 13.08
N GLU A 94 -11.47 0.35 13.62
CA GLU A 94 -12.43 1.45 13.76
C GLU A 94 -11.93 2.57 14.69
N LYS A 95 -11.12 2.24 15.72
CA LYS A 95 -10.59 3.23 16.66
C LYS A 95 -9.56 4.13 15.97
N GLU A 96 -8.72 3.56 15.11
CA GLU A 96 -7.79 4.29 14.26
C GLU A 96 -8.55 5.21 13.31
N ILE A 97 -9.65 4.76 12.71
CA ILE A 97 -10.51 5.61 11.86
C ILE A 97 -11.08 6.78 12.67
N LYS A 98 -11.62 6.55 13.87
CA LYS A 98 -12.09 7.62 14.77
C LYS A 98 -10.99 8.65 15.06
N ASN A 99 -9.79 8.17 15.40
CA ASN A 99 -8.63 9.02 15.67
C ASN A 99 -8.20 9.86 14.45
N ILE A 100 -8.29 9.32 13.24
CA ILE A 100 -7.94 10.02 11.99
C ILE A 100 -8.82 11.27 11.79
N PHE A 101 -10.08 11.21 12.19
CA PHE A 101 -11.04 12.31 12.02
C PHE A 101 -11.24 13.16 13.28
N LYS A 102 -10.64 12.77 14.42
CA LYS A 102 -10.81 13.45 15.72
C LYS A 102 -12.29 13.60 16.09
N PHE A 103 -13.07 12.56 15.87
CA PHE A 103 -14.42 12.48 16.44
C PHE A 103 -14.35 12.34 17.96
#